data_AF-A0A496V4W7-F1
#
_entry.id   AF-A0A496V4W7-F1
#
_cell.length_a   1.000
_cell.length_b   1.000
_cell.length_c   1.000
_cell.angle_alpha   90.00
_cell.angle_beta   90.00
_cell.angle_gamma   90.00
#
_symmetry.space_group_name_H-M   'P 1'
#
loop_
_entity.id
_entity.type
_entity.pdbx_description
1 polymer ?
#
loop_
_entity_poly.entity_id
_entity_poly.type
_entity_poly.pdbx_seq_one_letter_code
_entity_poly.pdbx_strand_id
1 'polypeptide(L)'
;MEEIKTDDYHIGYDAQTAILFCKGSLRLSGMKEYAPVVQFFHQVVDAEPPLLKFNLRELEFLNSSGINVLSKFVIKVRQKKSVAMLVQGSLLIPWQSKSLKNLRRLMPTLELEWE
;
A
#
# COMPACT_ATOMS: atom_id res chain seq x y z
N MET A 1 2.55 3.48 -16.96
CA MET A 1 1.84 2.68 -15.95
C MET A 1 2.71 1.47 -15.70
N GLU A 2 3.19 1.32 -14.48
CA GLU A 2 4.00 0.18 -14.06
C GLU A 2 3.13 -0.75 -13.23
N GLU A 3 3.29 -2.07 -13.39
CA GLU A 3 2.46 -3.05 -12.69
C GLU A 3 3.18 -4.38 -12.41
N ILE A 4 2.70 -5.07 -11.38
CA ILE A 4 2.99 -6.48 -11.08
C ILE A 4 1.65 -7.21 -11.14
N LYS A 5 1.51 -8.13 -12.10
CA LYS A 5 0.27 -8.88 -12.30
C LYS A 5 0.53 -10.38 -12.24
N THR A 6 -0.22 -11.07 -11.40
CA THR A 6 -0.23 -12.54 -11.27
C THR A 6 -1.67 -13.04 -11.34
N ASP A 7 -1.88 -14.35 -11.24
CA ASP A 7 -3.22 -14.94 -11.15
C ASP A 7 -3.92 -14.61 -9.82
N ASP A 8 -3.15 -14.38 -8.74
CA ASP A 8 -3.68 -14.11 -7.40
C ASP A 8 -3.86 -12.63 -7.09
N TYR A 9 -3.00 -11.76 -7.62
CA TYR A 9 -2.98 -10.34 -7.24
C TYR A 9 -2.50 -9.42 -8.36
N HIS A 10 -2.88 -8.14 -8.22
CA HIS A 10 -2.46 -7.08 -9.13
C HIS A 10 -2.05 -5.85 -8.33
N ILE A 11 -0.84 -5.38 -8.57
CA ILE A 11 -0.31 -4.14 -8.01
C ILE A 11 0.02 -3.22 -9.18
N GLY A 12 -0.36 -1.95 -9.09
CA GLY A 12 -0.05 -1.00 -10.14
C GLY A 12 0.06 0.43 -9.64
N TYR A 13 0.74 1.25 -10.42
CA TYR A 13 0.89 2.68 -10.15
C TYR A 13 0.59 3.51 -11.40
N ASP A 14 -0.32 4.48 -11.23
CA ASP A 14 -0.58 5.53 -12.20
C ASP A 14 0.05 6.84 -11.73
N ALA A 15 1.12 7.27 -12.41
CA ALA A 15 1.85 8.49 -12.12
C ALA A 15 1.05 9.77 -12.42
N GLN A 16 0.05 9.73 -13.30
CA GLN A 16 -0.77 10.91 -13.62
C GLN A 16 -1.72 11.26 -12.48
N THR A 17 -2.27 10.23 -11.83
CA THR A 17 -3.22 10.37 -10.72
C THR A 17 -2.58 10.15 -9.34
N ALA A 18 -1.31 9.75 -9.30
CA ALA A 18 -0.57 9.32 -8.12
C ALA A 18 -1.30 8.23 -7.30
N ILE A 19 -1.94 7.29 -8.01
CA ILE A 19 -2.67 6.17 -7.41
C ILE A 19 -1.82 4.91 -7.50
N LEU A 20 -1.37 4.44 -6.33
CA LEU A 20 -0.87 3.10 -6.11
C LEU A 20 -2.06 2.22 -5.71
N PHE A 21 -2.21 1.04 -6.30
CA PHE A 21 -3.25 0.10 -5.90
C PHE A 21 -2.69 -1.30 -5.67
N CYS A 22 -3.34 -2.05 -4.78
CA CYS A 22 -3.18 -3.49 -4.65
C CYS A 22 -4.57 -4.14 -4.69
N LYS A 23 -4.71 -5.23 -5.44
CA LYS A 23 -5.97 -5.97 -5.61
C LYS A 23 -5.73 -7.47 -5.51
N GLY A 24 -6.77 -8.22 -5.18
CA GLY A 24 -6.76 -9.68 -5.08
C GLY A 24 -6.18 -10.17 -3.75
N SER A 25 -5.30 -11.17 -3.79
CA SER A 25 -4.78 -11.85 -2.62
C SER A 25 -3.25 -11.90 -2.55
N LEU A 26 -2.67 -11.18 -1.60
CA LEU A 26 -1.23 -11.21 -1.33
C LEU A 26 -0.90 -12.24 -0.24
N ARG A 27 -0.62 -13.46 -0.70
CA ARG A 27 -0.28 -14.65 0.12
C ARG A 27 1.20 -15.06 0.08
N LEU A 28 2.10 -14.14 -0.28
CA LEU A 28 3.52 -14.44 -0.51
C LEU A 28 4.23 -14.98 0.76
N SER A 29 5.05 -16.02 0.58
CA SER A 29 5.73 -16.76 1.65
C SER A 29 7.01 -16.06 2.10
N GLY A 30 6.84 -15.00 2.90
CA GLY A 30 7.94 -14.31 3.58
C GLY A 30 8.68 -13.29 2.70
N MET A 31 9.71 -12.67 3.28
CA MET A 31 10.31 -11.44 2.74
C MET A 31 10.99 -11.58 1.37
N LYS A 32 11.44 -12.78 1.00
CA LYS A 32 12.07 -13.02 -0.32
C LYS A 32 11.07 -12.82 -1.45
N GLU A 33 9.86 -13.38 -1.30
CA GLU A 33 8.82 -13.26 -2.31
C GLU A 33 8.22 -11.85 -2.37
N TYR A 34 8.24 -11.12 -1.24
CA TYR A 34 7.85 -9.71 -1.22
C TYR A 34 8.88 -8.76 -1.85
N ALA A 35 10.09 -9.22 -2.21
CA ALA A 35 11.14 -8.32 -2.71
C ALA A 35 10.71 -7.48 -3.94
N PRO A 36 10.03 -8.05 -4.97
CA PRO A 36 9.53 -7.26 -6.10
C PRO A 36 8.49 -6.21 -5.68
N VAL A 37 7.61 -6.56 -4.73
CA VAL A 37 6.59 -5.63 -4.20
C VAL A 37 7.25 -4.46 -3.45
N VAL A 38 8.25 -4.76 -2.62
CA VAL A 38 9.01 -3.75 -1.88
C VAL A 38 9.77 -2.83 -2.84
N GLN A 39 10.40 -3.38 -3.88
CA GLN A 39 11.10 -2.60 -4.89
C GLN A 39 10.13 -1.67 -5.65
N PHE A 40 8.98 -2.19 -6.06
CA PHE A 40 7.94 -1.42 -6.72
C PHE A 40 7.44 -0.26 -5.85
N PHE A 41 7.13 -0.53 -4.58
CA PHE A 41 6.76 0.50 -3.62
C PHE A 41 7.84 1.57 -3.44
N HIS A 42 9.12 1.18 -3.42
CA HIS A 42 10.21 2.16 -3.33
C HIS A 42 10.25 3.08 -4.54
N GLN A 43 10.10 2.55 -5.77
CA GLN A 43 10.07 3.36 -7.00
C GLN A 43 8.95 4.40 -6.96
N VAL A 44 7.75 4.01 -6.52
CA VAL A 44 6.60 4.93 -6.36
C VAL A 44 6.90 6.06 -5.39
N VAL A 45 7.53 5.76 -4.26
CA VAL A 45 7.86 6.78 -3.24
C VAL A 45 9.01 7.67 -3.67
N ASP A 46 9.96 7.16 -4.45
CA ASP A 46 11.08 7.93 -4.98
C ASP A 46 10.68 8.88 -6.11
N ALA A 47 9.49 8.71 -6.70
CA ALA A 47 8.86 9.71 -7.56
C ALA A 47 8.34 10.94 -6.79
N GLU A 48 8.29 10.88 -5.46
CA GLU A 48 7.89 11.96 -4.53
C GLU A 48 6.63 12.74 -4.96
N PRO A 49 5.49 12.07 -5.24
CA PRO A 49 4.25 12.77 -5.55
C PRO A 49 3.81 13.63 -4.35
N PRO A 50 3.25 14.84 -4.55
CA PRO A 50 2.77 15.66 -3.43
C PRO A 50 1.73 14.95 -2.56
N LEU A 51 0.87 14.13 -3.18
CA LEU A 51 -0.11 13.26 -2.53
C LEU A 51 -0.05 11.88 -3.17
N LEU A 52 0.29 10.87 -2.38
CA LEU A 52 0.18 9.47 -2.77
C LEU A 52 -1.14 8.88 -2.29
N LYS A 53 -1.99 8.45 -3.24
CA LYS A 53 -3.20 7.68 -2.94
C LYS A 53 -2.87 6.20 -3.00
N PHE A 54 -3.14 5.49 -1.92
CA PHE A 54 -2.94 4.04 -1.84
C PHE A 54 -4.28 3.33 -1.73
N ASN A 55 -4.78 2.82 -2.85
CA ASN A 55 -6.05 2.11 -2.93
C ASN A 55 -5.89 0.61 -2.63
N LEU A 56 -6.49 0.19 -1.52
CA LEU A 56 -6.52 -1.18 -1.04
C LEU A 56 -7.93 -1.76 -1.02
N ARG A 57 -8.94 -1.05 -1.56
CA ARG A 57 -10.37 -1.47 -1.48
C ARG A 57 -10.63 -2.86 -2.06
N GLU A 58 -9.85 -3.27 -3.04
CA GLU A 58 -9.96 -4.57 -3.71
C GLU A 58 -8.87 -5.57 -3.23
N LEU A 59 -8.10 -5.25 -2.18
CA LEU A 59 -7.14 -6.18 -1.57
C LEU A 59 -7.84 -7.06 -0.53
N GLU A 60 -8.41 -8.15 -1.02
CA GLU A 60 -9.24 -9.09 -0.25
C GLU A 60 -8.47 -9.77 0.87
N PHE A 61 -7.19 -10.06 0.66
CA PHE A 61 -6.36 -10.75 1.64
C PHE A 61 -4.92 -10.26 1.63
N LEU A 62 -4.36 -10.18 2.84
CA LEU A 62 -2.96 -9.86 3.08
C LEU A 62 -2.46 -10.62 4.31
N ASN A 63 -1.38 -11.39 4.14
CA ASN A 63 -0.78 -12.11 5.28
C ASN A 63 0.04 -11.18 6.20
N SER A 64 0.51 -11.72 7.33
CA SER A 64 1.29 -10.98 8.33
C SER A 64 2.57 -10.35 7.76
N SER A 65 3.25 -11.03 6.85
CA SER A 65 4.43 -10.50 6.16
C SER A 65 4.07 -9.29 5.29
N GLY A 66 2.94 -9.34 4.59
CA GLY A 66 2.42 -8.23 3.81
C GLY A 66 2.05 -7.02 4.66
N ILE A 67 1.44 -7.23 5.84
CA ILE A 67 1.15 -6.16 6.80
C ILE A 67 2.46 -5.47 7.27
N ASN A 68 3.52 -6.25 7.49
CA ASN A 68 4.84 -5.69 7.81
C ASN A 68 5.43 -4.87 6.65
N VAL A 69 5.26 -5.34 5.40
CA VAL A 69 5.66 -4.58 4.20
C VAL A 69 4.90 -3.26 4.10
N LEU A 70 3.57 -3.26 4.27
CA LEU A 70 2.77 -2.03 4.31
C LEU A 70 3.21 -1.08 5.42
N SER A 71 3.51 -1.61 6.61
CA SER A 71 3.95 -0.80 7.75
C SER A 71 5.28 -0.09 7.45
N LYS A 72 6.25 -0.82 6.89
CA LYS A 72 7.55 -0.25 6.46
C LYS A 72 7.37 0.76 5.33
N PHE A 73 6.46 0.50 4.41
CA PHE A 73 6.14 1.41 3.31
C PHE A 73 5.63 2.75 3.83
N VAL A 74 4.65 2.75 4.74
CA VAL A 74 4.14 3.98 5.37
C VAL A 74 5.23 4.75 6.11
N ILE A 75 6.14 4.05 6.81
CA ILE A 75 7.30 4.70 7.45
C ILE A 75 8.18 5.38 6.40
N LYS A 76 8.46 4.73 5.26
CA LYS A 76 9.27 5.29 4.18
C LYS A 76 8.61 6.51 3.54
N VAL A 77 7.30 6.49 3.30
CA VAL A 77 6.53 7.65 2.81
C VAL A 77 6.69 8.82 3.78
N ARG A 78 6.46 8.59 5.09
CA ARG A 78 6.64 9.62 6.12
C ARG A 78 8.05 10.22 6.13
N GLN A 79 9.09 9.41 5.87
CA GLN A 79 10.48 9.88 5.84
C GLN A 79 10.76 10.86 4.71
N LYS A 80 9.97 10.86 3.62
CA LYS A 80 10.11 11.85 2.54
C LYS A 80 9.77 13.27 2.99
N LYS A 81 8.89 13.43 3.99
CA LYS A 81 8.38 14.72 4.53
C LYS A 81 7.60 15.59 3.52
N SER A 82 7.87 15.48 2.23
CA SER A 82 7.21 16.17 1.11
C SER A 82 5.96 15.45 0.60
N VAL A 83 5.79 14.16 0.93
CA VAL A 83 4.72 13.30 0.40
C VAL A 83 3.61 13.14 1.43
N ALA A 84 2.41 13.66 1.12
CA ALA A 84 1.19 13.33 1.85
C ALA A 84 0.67 11.95 1.43
N MET A 85 -0.10 11.29 2.30
CA MET A 85 -0.61 9.95 2.04
C MET A 85 -2.08 9.81 2.40
N LEU A 86 -2.86 9.32 1.44
CA LEU A 86 -4.24 8.90 1.61
C LEU A 86 -4.32 7.39 1.38
N VAL A 87 -4.74 6.63 2.39
CA VAL A 87 -5.01 5.20 2.25
C VAL A 87 -6.51 4.98 2.11
N GLN A 88 -6.91 4.29 1.05
CA GLN A 88 -8.30 3.97 0.76
C GLN A 88 -8.54 2.49 1.04
N GLY A 89 -9.52 2.17 1.89
CA GLY A 89 -9.87 0.80 2.25
C GLY A 89 -11.37 0.55 2.18
N SER A 90 -11.76 -0.70 2.35
CA SER A 90 -13.15 -1.16 2.39
C SER A 90 -13.49 -1.70 3.78
N LEU A 91 -14.64 -1.29 4.33
CA LEU A 91 -15.15 -1.87 5.58
C LEU A 91 -15.71 -3.29 5.40
N LEU A 92 -15.92 -3.72 4.15
CA LEU A 92 -16.36 -5.08 3.82
C LEU A 92 -15.23 -6.11 3.97
N ILE A 93 -13.96 -5.67 3.96
CA ILE A 93 -12.80 -6.56 4.08
C ILE A 93 -12.27 -6.54 5.54
N PRO A 94 -12.46 -7.62 6.33
CA PRO A 94 -12.30 -7.56 7.78
C PRO A 94 -10.92 -7.11 8.27
N TRP A 95 -9.85 -7.55 7.58
CA TRP A 95 -8.48 -7.23 7.99
C TRP A 95 -8.17 -5.74 7.86
N GLN A 96 -8.82 -5.03 6.94
CA GLN A 96 -8.52 -3.63 6.63
C GLN A 96 -8.92 -2.69 7.75
N SER A 97 -10.14 -2.87 8.28
CA SER A 97 -10.67 -2.05 9.37
C SER A 97 -9.75 -2.04 10.61
N LYS A 98 -9.07 -3.16 10.89
CA LYS A 98 -8.15 -3.31 12.02
C LYS A 98 -6.73 -2.85 11.67
N SER A 99 -6.19 -3.31 10.55
CA SER A 99 -4.78 -3.08 10.21
C SER A 99 -4.51 -1.68 9.68
N LEU A 100 -5.37 -1.13 8.83
CA LEU A 100 -5.12 0.19 8.22
C LEU A 100 -5.21 1.32 9.25
N LYS A 101 -6.08 1.19 10.27
CA LYS A 101 -6.13 2.13 11.41
C LYS A 101 -4.80 2.21 12.15
N ASN A 102 -4.05 1.10 12.24
CA ASN A 102 -2.75 1.09 12.91
C ASN A 102 -1.67 1.87 12.12
N LEU A 103 -1.85 2.09 10.82
CA LEU A 103 -0.90 2.85 10.01
C LEU A 103 -0.78 4.32 10.46
N ARG A 104 -1.85 4.89 11.04
CA ARG A 104 -1.80 6.25 11.63
C ARG A 104 -0.84 6.35 12.83
N ARG A 105 -0.57 5.25 13.53
CA ARG A 105 0.47 5.24 14.59
C ARG A 105 1.86 5.40 14.00
N LEU A 106 2.06 4.97 12.76
CA LEU A 106 3.31 5.07 12.02
C LEU A 106 3.42 6.40 11.28
N MET A 107 2.30 6.97 10.81
CA MET A 107 2.26 8.28 10.17
C MET A 107 0.99 9.02 10.63
N PRO A 108 1.06 9.87 11.67
CA PRO A 108 -0.13 10.53 12.22
C PRO A 108 -0.90 11.42 11.24
N THR A 109 -0.21 11.92 10.21
CA THR A 109 -0.79 12.74 9.12
C THR A 109 -1.44 11.91 8.02
N LEU A 110 -1.41 10.57 8.09
CA LEU A 110 -2.02 9.69 7.10
C LEU A 110 -3.55 9.75 7.21
N GLU A 111 -4.18 10.06 6.09
CA GLU A 111 -5.63 10.06 5.97
C GLU A 111 -6.15 8.67 5.59
N LEU A 112 -7.34 8.32 6.10
CA LEU A 112 -8.01 7.06 5.81
C LEU A 112 -9.37 7.39 5.23
N GLU A 113 -9.65 6.85 4.05
CA GLU A 113 -10.94 6.93 3.39
C GLU A 113 -11.51 5.52 3.29
N TRP A 114 -12.75 5.34 3.73
CA TRP A 114 -13.44 4.06 3.72
C TRP A 114 -14.52 4.07 2.65
N GLU A 115 -14.63 2.97 1.93
CA GLU A 115 -15.85 2.57 1.22
C GLU A 115 -16.73 1.70 2.12
#